data_AF-A0A0E9X9S5-F1
#
_entry.id   AF-A0A0E9X9S5-F1
#
_cell.length_a   1.000
_cell.length_b   1.000
_cell.length_c   1.000
_cell.angle_alpha   90.00
_cell.angle_beta   90.00
_cell.angle_gamma   90.00
#
_symmetry.space_group_name_H-M   'P 1'
#
loop_
_entity.id
_entity.type
_entity.pdbx_description
1 polymer ?
#
loop_
_entity_poly.entity_id
_entity_poly.type
_entity_poly.pdbx_seq_one_letter_code
_entity_poly.pdbx_strand_id
1 'polypeptide(L)' 'MLPREGLLKLKQAADTMVLSTAECERGFSVMNTVVSPLRTQLKVENVSCLMFINIVGPPLEVWK' A
#
# COMPACT_ATOMS: atom_id res chain seq x y z
N MET A 1 -13.37 22.81 24.29
CA MET A 1 -14.07 22.63 22.99
C MET A 1 -12.99 22.66 21.90
N LEU A 2 -12.85 21.61 21.07
CA LEU A 2 -11.85 21.62 19.99
C LEU A 2 -12.19 22.76 19.00
N PRO A 3 -11.22 23.59 18.58
CA PRO A 3 -11.43 24.60 17.55
C PRO A 3 -11.99 23.95 16.27
N ARG A 4 -12.82 24.66 15.52
CA ARG A 4 -13.42 24.18 14.26
C ARG A 4 -12.38 23.58 13.29
N GLU A 5 -11.18 24.15 13.27
CA GLU A 5 -10.04 23.65 12.50
C GLU A 5 -9.57 22.26 12.93
N GLY A 6 -9.55 21.98 14.24
CA GLY A 6 -9.19 20.66 14.77
C GLY A 6 -10.19 19.58 14.39
N LEU A 7 -11.49 19.92 14.37
CA LEU A 7 -12.54 19.01 13.92
C LEU A 7 -12.45 18.70 12.41
N LEU A 8 -12.09 19.69 11.60
CA LEU A 8 -11.84 19.50 10.16
C LEU A 8 -10.68 18.55 9.90
N LYS A 9 -9.54 18.75 10.57
CA LYS A 9 -8.38 17.86 10.45
C LYS A 9 -8.69 16.43 10.90
N LEU A 10 -9.46 16.28 11.99
CA LEU A 10 -9.87 14.97 12.47
C LEU A 10 -10.77 14.24 11.47
N LYS A 11 -11.74 14.94 10.87
CA LYS A 11 -12.59 14.37 9.83
C LYS A 11 -11.76 13.91 8.63
N GLN A 12 -10.84 14.75 8.15
CA GLN A 12 -9.95 14.40 7.03
C GLN A 12 -9.14 13.14 7.33
N ALA A 13 -8.57 13.02 8.55
CA ALA A 13 -7.84 11.81 8.94
C ALA A 13 -8.76 10.58 8.99
N ALA A 14 -9.96 10.72 9.56
CA ALA A 14 -10.94 9.63 9.63
C ALA A 14 -11.36 9.15 8.23
N ASP A 15 -11.51 10.07 7.27
CA ASP A 15 -11.85 9.77 5.88
C ASP A 15 -10.71 9.02 5.14
N THR A 16 -9.47 9.04 5.66
CA THR A 16 -8.35 8.25 5.10
C THR A 16 -8.19 6.86 5.71
N MET A 17 -8.93 6.55 6.77
CA MET A 17 -8.86 5.24 7.40
C MET A 17 -9.53 4.20 6.50
N VAL A 18 -8.79 3.14 6.20
CA VAL A 18 -9.35 2.01 5.45
C VAL A 18 -10.36 1.29 6.34
N LEU A 19 -11.60 1.13 5.87
CA LEU A 19 -12.70 0.52 6.61
C LEU A 19 -12.68 -1.02 6.60
N SER A 20 -11.84 -1.63 5.74
CA SER A 20 -11.79 -3.07 5.53
C SER A 20 -10.35 -3.57 5.36
N THR A 21 -10.05 -4.73 5.94
CA THR A 21 -8.77 -5.42 5.74
C THR A 21 -8.62 -6.01 4.34
N ALA A 22 -9.70 -6.11 3.57
CA ALA A 22 -9.70 -6.71 2.24
C ALA A 22 -8.73 -6.01 1.27
N GLU A 23 -8.60 -4.68 1.33
CA GLU A 23 -7.64 -3.93 0.51
C GLU A 23 -6.20 -4.25 0.92
N CYS A 24 -5.93 -4.44 2.21
CA CYS A 24 -4.63 -4.87 2.70
C CYS A 24 -4.32 -6.30 2.26
N GLU A 25 -5.29 -7.22 2.38
CA GLU A 25 -5.16 -8.62 1.96
C GLU A 25 -4.89 -8.75 0.46
N ARG A 26 -5.53 -7.91 -0.36
CA ARG A 26 -5.24 -7.79 -1.79
C ARG A 26 -3.80 -7.33 -2.02
N GLY A 27 -3.31 -6.36 -1.26
CA GLY A 27 -1.91 -5.93 -1.28
C GLY A 27 -0.93 -7.06 -0.89
N PHE A 28 -1.28 -7.88 0.10
CA PHE A 28 -0.48 -9.04 0.47
C PHE A 28 -0.50 -10.16 -0.58
N SER A 29 -1.59 -10.31 -1.32
CA SER A 29 -1.66 -11.26 -2.45
C SER A 29 -0.57 -10.99 -3.51
N VAL A 30 -0.19 -9.73 -3.70
CA VAL A 30 0.92 -9.32 -4.58
C VAL A 30 2.25 -9.96 -4.17
N MET A 31 2.44 -10.23 -2.88
CA MET A 31 3.63 -10.93 -2.39
C MET A 31 3.84 -12.27 -3.09
N ASN A 32 2.78 -13.00 -3.42
CA ASN A 32 2.88 -14.27 -4.15
C ASN A 32 3.46 -14.11 -5.57
N THR A 33 3.30 -12.93 -6.17
CA THR A 33 3.90 -12.60 -7.47
C THR A 33 5.37 -12.19 -7.35
N VAL A 34 5.73 -11.56 -6.23
CA VAL A 34 7.10 -11.08 -5.95
C VAL A 34 7.98 -12.21 -5.40
N VAL A 35 7.44 -13.04 -4.52
CA VAL A 35 8.11 -14.16 -3.87
C VAL A 35 7.81 -15.45 -4.64
N SER A 36 8.59 -15.67 -5.68
CA SER A 36 8.59 -16.92 -6.45
C SER A 36 9.83 -17.76 -6.11
N PRO A 37 9.88 -19.06 -6.44
CA PRO A 37 11.06 -19.90 -6.19
C PRO A 37 12.39 -19.35 -6.73
N LEU A 38 12.34 -18.56 -7.82
CA LEU A 38 13.50 -17.86 -8.37
C LEU A 38 13.88 -16.59 -7.59
N ARG A 39 12.89 -15.92 -6.99
CA ARG A 39 13.03 -14.65 -6.26
C ARG A 39 13.01 -14.81 -4.73
N THR A 40 12.92 -16.03 -4.22
CA THR A 40 12.94 -16.37 -2.78
C THR A 40 14.27 -16.04 -2.09
N GLN A 41 15.31 -15.67 -2.85
CA GLN A 41 16.58 -15.18 -2.28
C GLN A 41 16.61 -13.68 -2.03
N LEU A 42 15.55 -12.95 -2.40
CA LEU A 42 15.48 -11.52 -2.09
C LEU A 42 15.34 -11.32 -0.59
N LYS A 43 16.09 -10.34 -0.06
CA LYS A 43 15.90 -9.90 1.32
C LYS A 43 14.52 -9.25 1.48
N VAL A 44 14.02 -9.23 2.71
CA VAL A 44 12.69 -8.66 3.03
C VAL A 44 12.59 -7.20 2.60
N GLU A 45 13.68 -6.42 2.70
CA GLU A 45 13.71 -5.02 2.28
C GLU A 45 13.53 -4.88 0.76
N ASN A 46 14.06 -5.82 -0.03
CA ASN A 46 13.90 -5.82 -1.47
C ASN A 46 12.48 -6.26 -1.87
N VAL A 47 11.91 -7.24 -1.16
CA VAL A 47 10.53 -7.68 -1.38
C VAL A 47 9.55 -6.55 -1.08
N SER A 48 9.74 -5.82 0.03
CA SER A 48 8.86 -4.70 0.39
C SER A 48 8.92 -3.56 -0.63
N CYS A 49 10.11 -3.22 -1.15
CA CYS A 49 10.26 -2.25 -2.23
C CYS A 49 9.50 -2.66 -3.50
N LEU A 50 9.59 -3.93 -3.90
CA LEU A 50 8.86 -4.43 -5.07
C LEU A 50 7.35 -4.45 -4.86
N MET A 51 6.88 -4.83 -3.66
CA MET A 51 5.46 -4.75 -3.30
C MET A 51 4.96 -3.30 -3.36
N PHE A 52 5.73 -2.34 -2.84
CA PHE A 52 5.39 -0.93 -2.91
C PHE A 52 5.23 -0.46 -4.36
N ILE A 53 6.23 -0.73 -5.22
CA ILE A 53 6.15 -0.37 -6.65
C ILE A 53 4.92 -0.99 -7.30
N ASN A 54 4.57 -2.22 -6.96
CA ASN A 54 3.42 -2.89 -7.57
C ASN A 54 2.07 -2.34 -7.09
N ILE A 55 1.97 -1.93 -5.81
CA ILE A 55 0.72 -1.43 -5.21
C ILE A 55 0.48 0.04 -5.56
N VAL A 56 1.51 0.90 -5.50
CA VAL A 56 1.37 2.35 -5.67
C VAL A 56 1.98 2.89 -6.97
N GLY A 57 2.78 2.09 -7.67
CA GLY A 57 3.43 2.53 -8.90
C GLY A 57 2.43 2.75 -10.02
N PRO A 58 2.72 3.68 -10.95
CA PRO A 58 1.90 3.87 -12.13
C PRO A 58 1.91 2.61 -13.00
N PRO A 59 0.82 2.30 -13.73
CA PRO A 59 0.76 1.14 -14.61
C PRO A 59 1.93 1.14 -15.59
N LEU A 60 2.48 -0.05 -15.88
CA LEU A 60 3.67 -0.17 -16.73
C LEU A 60 3.43 0.40 -18.14
N GLU A 61 2.18 0.37 -18.60
CA GLU A 61 1.75 0.91 -19.89
C GLU A 61 1.90 2.44 -19.98
N VAL A 62 2.02 3.12 -18.84
CA VAL A 62 2.18 4.58 -18.76
C VAL A 62 3.66 4.99 -18.69
N TRP A 63 4.58 4.04 -18.53
CA TRP A 63 6.02 4.31 -18.57
C TRP A 63 6.46 4.48 -20.02
N LYS A 64 6.82 5.71 -20.41
CA LYS A 64 7.39 6.05 -21.71
C LYS A 64 8.91 6.05 -21.67
#